data_AF-A0A2X3FU46-F1
#
_entry.id   AF-A0A2X3FU46-F1
#
_cell.length_a   1.000
_cell.length_b   1.000
_cell.length_c   1.000
_cell.angle_alpha   90.00
_cell.angle_beta   90.00
_cell.angle_gamma   90.00
#
_symmetry.space_group_name_H-M   'P 1'
#
loop_
_entity.id
_entity.type
_entity.pdbx_description
1 polymer ?
#
loop_
_entity_poly.entity_id
_entity_poly.type
_entity_poly.pdbx_seq_one_letter_code
_entity_poly.pdbx_strand_id
1 'polypeptide(L)'
;MAVDIDEQRLSRVYDNLKRLGVKAEVKQGDGRFPEQWCGNEQFDRILLDAPCSATGVIRRHPDIKWLRRDRDIAELAQLQAEILNAIWGHLKPGGTLVYATCSILPEENSQQIAAFLARTPDAELHATGTPASPGQQNLPGVEEGDGFFYAKLIKRRN
;
A
#
# COMPACT_ATOMS: atom_id res chain seq x y z
N MET A 1 -5.45 -12.81 -6.20
CA MET A 1 -3.99 -13.05 -6.31
C MET A 1 -3.31 -12.36 -5.13
N ALA A 2 -2.30 -12.99 -4.53
CA ALA A 2 -1.43 -12.39 -3.52
C ALA A 2 0.02 -12.42 -4.03
N VAL A 3 0.74 -11.31 -3.90
CA VAL A 3 2.10 -11.14 -4.44
C VAL A 3 2.99 -10.48 -3.41
N ASP A 4 4.19 -11.01 -3.24
CA ASP A 4 5.25 -10.42 -2.42
C ASP A 4 6.61 -10.71 -3.07
N ILE A 5 7.58 -9.81 -2.91
CA ILE A 5 8.94 -9.98 -3.43
C ILE A 5 9.74 -11.03 -2.64
N ASP A 6 9.38 -11.26 -1.38
CA ASP A 6 10.10 -12.12 -0.44
C ASP A 6 9.45 -13.51 -0.33
N GLU A 7 10.16 -14.52 -0.82
CA GLU A 7 9.71 -15.92 -0.82
C GLU A 7 9.49 -16.46 0.61
N GLN A 8 10.29 -16.03 1.59
CA GLN A 8 10.10 -16.44 2.98
C GLN A 8 8.82 -15.84 3.55
N ARG A 9 8.47 -14.59 3.19
CA ARG A 9 7.17 -14.01 3.58
C ARG A 9 6.00 -14.74 2.94
N LEU A 10 6.14 -15.19 1.69
CA LEU A 10 5.10 -15.96 1.00
C LEU A 10 4.75 -17.28 1.69
N SER A 11 5.71 -17.94 2.36
CA SER A 11 5.41 -19.15 3.16
C SER A 11 4.29 -18.92 4.18
N ARG A 12 4.27 -17.74 4.83
CA ARG A 12 3.23 -17.36 5.79
C ARG A 12 1.87 -17.15 5.13
N VAL A 13 1.84 -16.73 3.86
CA VAL A 13 0.59 -16.61 3.08
C VAL A 13 0.01 -18.00 2.84
N TYR A 14 0.81 -18.96 2.40
CA TYR A 14 0.38 -20.34 2.21
C TYR A 14 -0.14 -20.99 3.50
N ASP A 15 0.57 -20.79 4.62
CA ASP A 15 0.15 -21.30 5.92
C ASP A 15 -1.22 -20.75 6.35
N ASN A 16 -1.45 -19.45 6.15
CA ASN A 16 -2.74 -18.82 6.47
C ASN A 16 -3.86 -19.31 5.56
N LEU A 17 -3.61 -19.41 4.26
CA LEU A 17 -4.59 -19.94 3.29
C LEU A 17 -5.00 -21.37 3.66
N LYS A 18 -4.02 -22.24 3.97
CA LYS A 18 -4.25 -23.62 4.41
C LYS A 18 -5.02 -23.67 5.72
N ARG A 19 -4.60 -22.88 6.72
CA ARG A 19 -5.23 -22.83 8.05
C ARG A 19 -6.70 -22.40 7.98
N LEU A 20 -7.02 -21.46 7.10
CA LEU A 20 -8.39 -20.94 6.92
C LEU A 20 -9.22 -21.72 5.89
N GLY A 21 -8.63 -22.69 5.18
CA GLY A 21 -9.32 -23.44 4.13
C GLY A 21 -9.65 -22.61 2.88
N VAL A 22 -8.97 -21.49 2.66
CA VAL A 22 -9.20 -20.58 1.53
C VAL A 22 -8.16 -20.83 0.44
N LYS A 23 -8.56 -20.70 -0.83
CA LYS A 23 -7.66 -20.82 -1.98
C LYS A 23 -7.41 -19.46 -2.62
N ALA A 24 -6.16 -19.17 -2.94
CA ALA A 24 -5.76 -18.01 -3.72
C ALA A 24 -4.52 -18.36 -4.55
N GLU A 25 -4.38 -17.72 -5.71
CA GLU A 25 -3.12 -17.72 -6.45
C GLU A 25 -2.11 -16.84 -5.73
N VAL A 26 -0.93 -17.40 -5.47
CA VAL A 26 0.18 -16.75 -4.77
C VAL A 26 1.38 -16.72 -5.71
N LYS A 27 1.97 -15.55 -5.92
CA LYS A 27 3.14 -15.36 -6.80
C LYS A 27 4.25 -14.60 -6.07
N GLN A 28 5.48 -14.87 -6.46
CA GLN A 28 6.61 -14.00 -6.12
C GLN A 28 6.71 -12.89 -7.18
N GLY A 29 6.90 -11.65 -6.76
CA GLY A 29 6.93 -10.52 -7.69
C GLY A 29 7.25 -9.19 -7.04
N ASP A 30 7.85 -8.29 -7.82
CA ASP A 30 8.12 -6.91 -7.44
C ASP A 30 6.95 -6.00 -7.86
N GLY A 31 6.43 -5.20 -6.92
CA GLY A 31 5.34 -4.26 -7.18
C GLY A 31 5.70 -3.15 -8.18
N ARG A 32 6.99 -2.91 -8.43
CA ARG A 32 7.47 -1.96 -9.45
C ARG A 32 7.38 -2.50 -10.88
N PHE A 33 7.30 -3.82 -11.04
CA PHE A 33 7.32 -4.50 -12.34
C PHE A 33 6.16 -5.52 -12.47
N PRO A 34 4.90 -5.06 -12.35
CA PRO A 34 3.72 -5.93 -12.37
C PRO A 34 3.62 -6.84 -13.59
N GLU A 35 4.08 -6.38 -14.75
CA GLU A 35 4.10 -7.13 -15.99
C GLU A 35 4.87 -8.46 -15.90
N GLN A 36 5.85 -8.56 -14.99
CA GLN A 36 6.65 -9.78 -14.81
C GLN A 36 5.86 -10.93 -14.19
N TRP A 37 4.81 -10.65 -13.41
CA TRP A 37 4.05 -11.66 -12.67
C TRP A 37 2.56 -11.72 -13.04
N CYS A 38 1.98 -10.67 -13.62
CA CYS A 38 0.61 -10.68 -14.15
C CYS A 38 0.47 -10.30 -15.64
N GLY A 39 1.57 -10.04 -16.36
CA GLY A 39 1.49 -9.68 -17.77
C GLY A 39 0.66 -8.41 -17.99
N ASN A 40 -0.44 -8.51 -18.73
CA ASN A 40 -1.38 -7.38 -18.96
C ASN A 40 -2.69 -7.52 -18.16
N GLU A 41 -2.74 -8.43 -17.17
CA GLU A 41 -3.94 -8.63 -16.37
C GLU A 41 -4.30 -7.36 -15.62
N GLN A 42 -5.59 -7.03 -15.63
CA GLN A 42 -6.16 -5.92 -14.87
C GLN A 42 -7.10 -6.44 -13.79
N PHE A 43 -7.11 -5.76 -12.65
CA PHE A 43 -7.89 -6.13 -11.47
C PHE A 43 -9.06 -5.19 -11.26
N ASP A 44 -10.18 -5.73 -10.75
CA ASP A 44 -11.34 -4.93 -10.34
C ASP A 44 -11.03 -4.13 -9.06
N ARG A 45 -10.21 -4.70 -8.18
CA ARG A 45 -9.77 -4.08 -6.93
C ARG A 45 -8.33 -4.44 -6.61
N ILE A 46 -7.60 -3.48 -6.05
CA ILE A 46 -6.22 -3.64 -5.61
C ILE A 46 -6.11 -3.13 -4.16
N LEU A 47 -5.55 -3.94 -3.27
CA LEU A 47 -5.08 -3.51 -1.96
C LEU A 47 -3.57 -3.44 -2.04
N LEU A 48 -3.02 -2.23 -1.95
CA LEU A 48 -1.59 -1.97 -1.88
C LEU A 48 -1.24 -1.66 -0.42
N ASP A 49 -0.80 -2.69 0.31
CA ASP A 49 -0.12 -2.53 1.59
C ASP A 49 1.35 -2.25 1.32
N ALA A 50 1.72 -0.97 1.32
CA ALA A 50 2.98 -0.52 0.76
C ALA A 50 4.15 -0.71 1.74
N PRO A 51 5.37 -1.02 1.24
CA PRO A 51 6.55 -1.01 2.09
C PRO A 51 6.77 0.39 2.67
N CYS A 52 6.85 0.49 3.99
CA CYS A 52 6.93 1.77 4.69
C CYS A 52 7.86 1.73 5.92
N SER A 53 7.97 2.87 6.59
CA SER A 53 8.84 3.04 7.77
C SER A 53 8.38 2.26 9.00
N ALA A 54 7.13 1.79 9.00
CA ALA A 54 6.50 1.06 10.11
C ALA A 54 6.47 1.85 11.43
N THR A 55 6.53 3.19 11.36
CA THR A 55 6.52 4.08 12.53
C THR A 55 5.25 3.94 13.38
N GLY A 56 4.14 3.51 12.79
CA GLY A 56 2.88 3.26 13.49
C GLY A 56 2.85 1.99 14.35
N VAL A 57 3.77 1.04 14.13
CA VAL A 57 3.83 -0.24 14.87
C VAL A 57 5.01 -0.32 15.84
N ILE A 58 5.65 0.81 16.16
CA ILE A 58 6.77 0.87 17.13
C ILE A 58 6.44 0.22 18.48
N ARG A 59 5.18 0.28 18.93
CA ARG A 59 4.75 -0.37 20.19
C ARG A 59 4.86 -1.90 20.16
N ARG A 60 4.83 -2.51 18.97
CA ARG A 60 5.01 -3.96 18.75
C ARG A 60 6.46 -4.31 18.37
N HIS A 61 7.14 -3.38 17.70
CA HIS A 61 8.48 -3.53 17.16
C HIS A 61 9.35 -2.33 17.58
N PRO A 62 9.84 -2.29 18.83
CA PRO A 62 10.55 -1.13 19.38
C PRO A 62 11.93 -0.91 18.74
N ASP A 63 12.48 -1.94 18.09
CA ASP A 63 13.72 -1.93 17.32
C ASP A 63 13.67 -1.02 16.09
N ILE A 64 12.48 -0.77 15.54
CA ILE A 64 12.26 0.18 14.43
C ILE A 64 12.89 1.54 14.72
N LYS A 65 12.82 2.03 15.97
CA LYS A 65 13.40 3.32 16.39
C LYS A 65 14.91 3.40 16.20
N TRP A 66 15.60 2.26 16.24
CA TRP A 66 17.05 2.18 16.12
C TRP A 66 17.50 1.80 14.72
N LEU A 67 16.67 1.01 14.02
CA LEU A 67 16.97 0.52 12.67
C LEU A 67 16.65 1.55 11.59
N ARG A 68 15.63 2.41 11.80
CA ARG A 68 15.22 3.42 10.84
C ARG A 68 16.06 4.68 10.97
N ARG A 69 16.41 5.25 9.82
CA ARG A 69 17.14 6.51 9.68
C ARG A 69 16.25 7.50 8.93
N ASP A 70 16.48 8.78 9.18
CA ASP A 70 15.77 9.88 8.50
C ASP A 70 15.78 9.75 6.97
N ARG A 71 16.95 9.43 6.39
CA ARG A 71 17.11 9.19 4.95
C ARG A 71 16.21 8.08 4.39
N ASP A 72 15.85 7.09 5.21
CA ASP A 72 15.07 5.95 4.76
C ASP A 72 13.62 6.38 4.43
N ILE A 73 13.12 7.47 5.02
CA ILE A 73 11.75 7.95 4.80
C ILE A 73 11.58 8.43 3.36
N ALA A 74 12.53 9.23 2.87
CA ALA A 74 12.49 9.71 1.48
C ALA A 74 12.66 8.56 0.48
N GLU A 75 13.55 7.60 0.77
CA GLU A 75 13.75 6.40 -0.07
C GLU A 75 12.47 5.54 -0.13
N LEU A 76 11.79 5.34 1.01
CA LEU A 76 10.54 4.59 1.08
C LEU A 76 9.39 5.31 0.39
N ALA A 77 9.26 6.62 0.57
CA ALA A 77 8.26 7.42 -0.15
C ALA A 77 8.49 7.36 -1.68
N GLN A 78 9.74 7.36 -2.13
CA GLN A 78 10.05 7.18 -3.56
C GLN A 78 9.64 5.78 -4.05
N LEU A 79 9.99 4.73 -3.31
CA LEU A 79 9.59 3.35 -3.64
C LEU A 79 8.06 3.18 -3.69
N GLN A 80 7.34 3.75 -2.72
CA GLN A 80 5.88 3.75 -2.69
C GLN A 80 5.29 4.44 -3.92
N ALA A 81 5.87 5.58 -4.34
CA ALA A 81 5.44 6.28 -5.54
C ALA A 81 5.64 5.45 -6.81
N GLU A 82 6.78 4.76 -6.93
CA GLU A 82 7.07 3.84 -8.04
C GLU A 82 6.07 2.70 -8.12
N ILE A 83 5.82 2.01 -7.00
CA ILE A 83 4.86 0.89 -6.95
C ILE A 83 3.44 1.38 -7.27
N LEU A 84 3.02 2.51 -6.68
CA LEU A 84 1.68 3.05 -6.90
C LEU A 84 1.47 3.44 -8.37
N ASN A 85 2.47 4.04 -9.01
CA ASN A 85 2.42 4.37 -10.44
C ASN A 85 2.35 3.11 -11.32
N ALA A 86 3.19 2.10 -11.03
CA ALA A 86 3.24 0.86 -11.80
C ALA A 86 1.92 0.10 -11.70
N ILE A 87 1.40 -0.09 -10.49
CA ILE A 87 0.20 -0.91 -10.26
C ILE A 87 -1.09 -0.23 -10.74
N TRP A 88 -1.11 1.12 -10.85
CA TRP A 88 -2.28 1.86 -11.35
C TRP A 88 -2.66 1.46 -12.79
N GLY A 89 -1.67 1.12 -13.62
CA GLY A 89 -1.87 0.60 -14.98
C GLY A 89 -2.69 -0.70 -15.01
N HIS A 90 -2.59 -1.50 -13.94
CA HIS A 90 -3.28 -2.77 -13.77
C HIS A 90 -4.64 -2.65 -13.07
N LEU A 91 -5.09 -1.44 -12.76
CA LEU A 91 -6.46 -1.22 -12.29
C LEU A 91 -7.40 -1.00 -13.48
N LYS A 92 -8.50 -1.75 -13.53
CA LYS A 92 -9.54 -1.54 -14.54
C LYS A 92 -10.18 -0.15 -14.39
N PRO A 93 -10.66 0.50 -15.48
CA PRO A 93 -11.53 1.66 -15.38
C PRO A 93 -12.76 1.38 -14.49
N GLY A 94 -13.06 2.27 -13.56
CA GLY A 94 -14.08 2.07 -12.52
C GLY A 94 -13.65 1.16 -11.37
N GLY A 95 -12.41 0.63 -11.39
CA GLY A 95 -11.84 -0.18 -10.33
C GLY A 95 -11.49 0.62 -9.08
N THR A 96 -11.26 -0.08 -7.97
CA THR A 96 -10.88 0.53 -6.68
C THR A 96 -9.47 0.13 -6.26
N LEU A 97 -8.63 1.10 -5.92
CA LEU A 97 -7.38 0.85 -5.22
C LEU A 97 -7.47 1.38 -3.78
N VAL A 98 -7.02 0.59 -2.83
CA VAL A 98 -6.78 1.05 -1.46
C VAL A 98 -5.27 1.05 -1.24
N TYR A 99 -4.72 2.23 -1.01
CA TYR A 99 -3.35 2.40 -0.56
C TYR A 99 -3.34 2.40 0.97
N ALA A 100 -2.46 1.62 1.56
CA ALA A 100 -2.34 1.49 2.99
C ALA A 100 -0.87 1.46 3.43
N THR A 101 -0.60 2.01 4.61
CA THR A 101 0.70 1.90 5.28
C THR A 101 0.50 1.76 6.79
N CYS A 102 1.46 1.15 7.47
CA CYS A 102 1.59 1.24 8.94
C CYS A 102 2.52 2.38 9.39
N SER A 103 2.55 3.49 8.65
CA SER A 103 3.29 4.70 8.99
C SER A 103 2.37 5.78 9.60
N ILE A 104 2.94 6.64 10.43
CA ILE A 104 2.30 7.88 10.90
C ILE A 104 2.90 9.14 10.26
N LEU A 105 3.81 8.97 9.28
CA LEU A 105 4.52 10.08 8.64
C LEU A 105 3.78 10.58 7.40
N PRO A 106 3.52 11.90 7.28
CA PRO A 106 2.78 12.47 6.14
C PRO A 106 3.40 12.17 4.77
N GLU A 107 4.73 12.10 4.67
CA GLU A 107 5.53 11.86 3.46
C GLU A 107 5.15 10.53 2.79
N GLU A 108 4.85 9.53 3.60
CA GLU A 108 4.45 8.18 3.15
C GLU A 108 2.93 8.05 2.97
N ASN A 109 2.16 9.04 3.44
CA ASN A 109 0.72 8.97 3.63
C ASN A 109 -0.02 10.02 2.80
N SER A 110 -0.50 11.09 3.43
CA SER A 110 -1.33 12.10 2.77
C SER A 110 -0.56 12.87 1.68
N GLN A 111 0.73 13.17 1.89
CA GLN A 111 1.54 13.84 0.87
C GLN A 111 1.78 12.93 -0.34
N GLN A 112 2.01 11.64 -0.10
CA GLN A 112 2.14 10.63 -1.16
C GLN A 112 0.90 10.60 -2.06
N ILE A 113 -0.29 10.52 -1.44
CA ILE A 113 -1.56 10.46 -2.19
C ILE A 113 -1.86 11.78 -2.89
N ALA A 114 -1.58 12.92 -2.26
CA ALA A 114 -1.75 14.23 -2.90
C ALA A 114 -0.87 14.34 -4.15
N ALA A 115 0.41 13.93 -4.05
CA ALA A 115 1.32 13.92 -5.18
C ALA A 115 0.87 12.95 -6.28
N PHE A 116 0.29 11.80 -5.93
CA PHE A 116 -0.22 10.82 -6.89
C PHE A 116 -1.43 11.36 -7.66
N LEU A 117 -2.40 11.95 -6.96
CA LEU A 117 -3.59 12.56 -7.57
C LEU A 117 -3.22 13.72 -8.50
N ALA A 118 -2.23 14.53 -8.13
CA ALA A 118 -1.78 15.65 -8.96
C ALA A 118 -1.19 15.23 -10.32
N ARG A 119 -0.55 14.05 -10.38
CA ARG A 119 0.11 13.52 -11.60
C ARG A 119 -0.70 12.47 -12.35
N THR A 120 -1.83 12.03 -11.80
CA THR A 120 -2.62 10.90 -12.33
C THR A 120 -4.06 11.35 -12.59
N PRO A 121 -4.36 11.93 -13.77
CA PRO A 121 -5.64 12.60 -14.01
C PRO A 121 -6.85 11.69 -13.86
N ASP A 122 -6.75 10.40 -14.16
CA ASP A 122 -7.87 9.46 -14.06
C ASP A 122 -8.06 8.87 -12.65
N ALA A 123 -7.29 9.30 -11.66
CA ALA A 123 -7.43 8.90 -10.26
C ALA A 123 -8.28 9.88 -9.47
N GLU A 124 -9.24 9.36 -8.70
CA GLU A 124 -10.09 10.14 -7.81
C GLU A 124 -10.07 9.58 -6.39
N LEU A 125 -9.92 10.46 -5.40
CA LEU A 125 -10.05 10.12 -3.98
C LEU A 125 -11.52 9.87 -3.64
N HIS A 126 -11.80 8.80 -2.90
CA HIS A 126 -13.16 8.44 -2.53
C HIS A 126 -13.31 8.12 -1.03
N ALA A 127 -14.09 8.93 -0.32
CA ALA A 127 -14.54 8.73 1.07
C ALA A 127 -13.46 8.71 2.18
N THR A 128 -12.17 8.77 1.86
CA THR A 128 -11.08 8.82 2.84
C THR A 128 -10.40 10.18 2.79
N GLY A 129 -10.77 11.10 3.68
CA GLY A 129 -10.21 12.45 3.73
C GLY A 129 -10.78 13.39 2.66
N THR A 130 -10.00 14.41 2.29
CA THR A 130 -10.38 15.41 1.29
C THR A 130 -9.26 15.58 0.25
N PRO A 131 -9.50 16.20 -0.92
CA PRO A 131 -8.42 16.48 -1.87
C PRO A 131 -7.26 17.30 -1.28
N ALA A 132 -7.53 18.17 -0.29
CA ALA A 132 -6.50 18.97 0.38
C ALA A 132 -5.72 18.19 1.46
N SER A 133 -6.33 17.14 2.02
CA SER A 133 -5.70 16.25 3.00
C SER A 133 -6.20 14.83 2.77
N PRO A 134 -5.63 14.13 1.76
CA PRO A 134 -6.17 12.87 1.31
C PRO A 134 -5.84 11.72 2.25
N GLY A 135 -6.77 10.77 2.35
CA GLY A 135 -6.68 9.59 3.20
C GLY A 135 -7.16 9.84 4.64
N GLN A 136 -7.03 8.81 5.45
CA GLN A 136 -7.37 8.83 6.87
C GLN A 136 -6.20 8.26 7.66
N GLN A 137 -5.77 9.00 8.69
CA GLN A 137 -4.70 8.61 9.59
C GLN A 137 -5.27 8.12 10.92
N ASN A 138 -4.89 6.91 11.31
CA ASN A 138 -5.05 6.39 12.65
C ASN A 138 -3.75 6.60 13.43
N LEU A 139 -3.89 6.93 14.71
CA LEU A 139 -2.79 7.03 15.64
C LEU A 139 -2.91 5.92 16.68
N PRO A 140 -1.79 5.41 17.22
CA PRO A 140 -1.84 4.38 18.23
C PRO A 140 -2.42 4.93 19.55
N GLY A 141 -3.17 4.09 20.24
CA GLY A 141 -3.75 4.37 21.56
C GLY A 141 -3.91 3.08 22.36
N VAL A 142 -4.17 3.17 23.66
CA VAL A 142 -4.25 2.00 24.55
C VAL A 142 -5.38 1.05 24.14
N GLU A 143 -6.53 1.62 23.78
CA GLU A 143 -7.71 0.89 23.31
C GLU A 143 -7.85 0.91 21.78
N GLU A 144 -6.85 1.47 21.08
CA GLU A 144 -6.87 1.68 19.64
C GLU A 144 -5.93 0.72 18.89
N GLY A 145 -6.14 0.66 17.57
CA GLY A 145 -5.24 0.01 16.63
C GLY A 145 -3.83 0.62 16.60
N ASP A 146 -2.99 0.11 15.71
CA ASP A 146 -1.67 0.68 15.47
C ASP A 146 -1.79 2.03 14.73
N GLY A 147 -0.70 2.78 14.69
CA GLY A 147 -0.61 3.89 13.74
C GLY A 147 -0.71 3.34 12.31
N PHE A 148 -1.67 3.85 11.56
CA PHE A 148 -2.00 3.27 10.25
C PHE A 148 -2.64 4.32 9.35
N PHE A 149 -2.49 4.17 8.05
CA PHE A 149 -3.07 5.07 7.08
C PHE A 149 -3.78 4.30 5.97
N TYR A 150 -4.88 4.86 5.47
CA TYR A 150 -5.53 4.35 4.27
C TYR A 150 -6.09 5.48 3.40
N ALA A 151 -5.95 5.30 2.09
CA ALA A 151 -6.57 6.14 1.08
C ALA A 151 -7.23 5.26 0.02
N LYS A 152 -8.52 5.48 -0.21
CA LYS A 152 -9.30 4.79 -1.24
C LYS A 152 -9.35 5.66 -2.48
N LEU A 153 -8.91 5.09 -3.59
CA LEU A 153 -8.87 5.68 -4.91
C LEU A 153 -9.79 4.91 -5.86
N ILE A 154 -10.43 5.62 -6.78
CA ILE A 154 -11.22 5.06 -7.87
C ILE A 154 -10.61 5.54 -9.18
N LYS A 155 -10.45 4.61 -10.14
CA LYS A 155 -10.08 4.97 -11.50
C LYS A 155 -11.32 5.38 -12.26
N ARG A 156 -11.32 6.55 -12.89
CA ARG A 156 -12.46 7.02 -13.69
C ARG A 156 -12.76 6.06 -14.83
N ARG A 157 -14.04 5.92 -15.16
CA ARG A 157 -14.47 5.33 -16.42
C ARG A 157 -14.36 6.45 -17.46
N ASN A 158 -13.55 6.24 -18.49
CA ASN A 158 -13.58 7.11 -19.67
C ASN A 158 -14.95 7.01 -20.36
#